data_AF-I8WNH5-F1
#
_entry.id   AF-I8WNH5-F1
#
_cell.length_a   1.000
_cell.length_b   1.000
_cell.length_c   1.000
_cell.angle_alpha   90.00
_cell.angle_beta   90.00
_cell.angle_gamma   90.00
#
_symmetry.space_group_name_H-M   'P 1'
#
loop_
_entity.id
_entity.type
_entity.pdbx_description
1 polymer ?
#
loop_
_entity_poly.entity_id
_entity_poly.type
_entity_poly.pdbx_seq_one_letter_code
_entity_poly.pdbx_strand_id
1 'polypeptide(L)' 'MSISEIAFAVGFKDSGYFSKCFRKKYDQTPREYMNEWRKG' A
#
# COMPACT_ATOMS: atom_id res chain seq x y z
N MET A 1 -2.61 4.85 10.47
CA MET A 1 -3.22 4.47 9.18
C MET A 1 -2.64 3.14 8.76
N SER A 2 -3.48 2.11 8.76
CA SER A 2 -3.15 0.75 8.34
C SER A 2 -3.21 0.63 6.82
N ILE A 3 -2.53 -0.36 6.25
CA ILE A 3 -2.60 -0.64 4.81
C ILE A 3 -4.03 -0.97 4.36
N SER A 4 -4.82 -1.59 5.23
CA SER A 4 -6.24 -1.87 4.95
C SER A 4 -7.07 -0.59 4.82
N GLU A 5 -6.92 0.36 5.74
CA GLU A 5 -7.62 1.65 5.64
C GLU A 5 -7.24 2.42 4.37
N ILE A 6 -5.95 2.42 4.00
CA ILE A 6 -5.47 3.06 2.76
C ILE A 6 -6.10 2.38 1.54
N ALA A 7 -6.12 1.04 1.52
CA ALA A 7 -6.73 0.28 0.44
C ALA A 7 -8.21 0.65 0.26
N PHE A 8 -8.98 0.69 1.34
CA PHE A 8 -10.39 1.09 1.30
C PHE A 8 -10.57 2.55 0.88
N ALA A 9 -9.74 3.46 1.39
CA ALA A 9 -9.82 4.89 1.08
C ALA A 9 -9.57 5.20 -0.40
N VAL A 10 -8.70 4.42 -1.07
CA VAL A 10 -8.40 4.60 -2.50
C VAL A 10 -9.28 3.72 -3.42
N GLY A 11 -10.31 3.06 -2.86
CA GLY A 11 -11.34 2.34 -3.61
C GLY A 11 -11.11 0.84 -3.80
N PHE A 12 -10.13 0.24 -3.12
CA PHE A 12 -9.97 -1.22 -3.10
C PHE A 12 -10.90 -1.86 -2.07
N LYS A 13 -11.53 -2.97 -2.47
CA LYS A 13 -12.38 -3.78 -1.58
C LYS A 13 -11.60 -4.75 -0.70
N ASP A 14 -10.33 -5.00 -1.04
CA ASP A 14 -9.48 -5.95 -0.34
C ASP A 14 -8.03 -5.42 -0.26
N SER A 15 -7.45 -5.47 0.94
CA SER A 15 -6.10 -4.99 1.21
C SER A 15 -5.01 -5.92 0.68
N GLY A 16 -5.32 -7.22 0.52
CA GLY A 16 -4.44 -8.19 -0.11
C GLY A 16 -4.28 -7.92 -1.61
N TYR A 17 -5.38 -7.66 -2.32
CA TYR A 17 -5.37 -7.28 -3.73
C TYR A 17 -4.69 -5.94 -3.94
N PHE A 18 -4.96 -4.95 -3.08
CA PHE A 18 -4.22 -3.68 -3.08
C PHE A 18 -2.71 -3.92 -2.98
N SER A 19 -2.25 -4.73 -2.02
CA SER A 19 -0.83 -5.01 -1.82
C SER A 19 -0.18 -5.68 -3.03
N LYS A 20 -0.90 -6.61 -3.70
CA LYS A 20 -0.43 -7.25 -4.96
C LYS A 20 -0.29 -6.24 -6.10
N CYS A 21 -1.31 -5.40 -6.32
CA CYS A 21 -1.28 -4.37 -7.35
C CYS A 21 -0.22 -3.31 -7.08
N PHE A 22 -0.07 -2.90 -5.82
CA PHE A 22 0.91 -1.92 -5.39
C PHE A 22 2.33 -2.44 -5.65
N ARG A 23 2.62 -3.68 -5.23
CA ARG A 23 3.92 -4.31 -5.50
C ARG A 23 4.19 -4.46 -7.00
N LYS A 24 3.20 -4.81 -7.82
CA LYS A 24 3.39 -4.88 -9.27
C LYS A 24 3.70 -3.52 -9.91
N LYS A 25 3.18 -2.42 -9.34
CA LYS A 25 3.34 -1.06 -9.89
C LYS A 25 4.60 -0.35 -9.39
N TYR A 26 4.94 -0.52 -8.12
CA TYR A 26 6.01 0.21 -7.44
C TYR A 26 7.20 -0.68 -7.06
N ASP A 27 7.14 -1.98 -7.37
CA ASP A 27 8.12 -3.01 -7.01
C ASP A 27 8.44 -3.10 -5.50
N GLN A 28 7.56 -2.53 -4.68
CA GLN A 28 7.70 -2.43 -3.24
C GLN A 28 6.36 -2.71 -2.57
N THR A 29 6.37 -3.16 -1.31
CA THR A 29 5.14 -3.25 -0.52
C THR A 29 4.69 -1.86 -0.07
N PRO A 30 3.38 -1.64 0.14
CA PRO A 30 2.86 -0.39 0.67
C PRO A 30 3.53 0.05 1.99
N ARG A 31 3.96 -0.92 2.81
CA ARG A 31 4.62 -0.68 4.09
C ARG A 31 6.07 -0.22 3.92
N GLU A 32 6.81 -0.81 2.98
CA GLU A 32 8.17 -0.37 2.63
C GLU A 32 8.14 1.05 2.08
N TYR A 33 7.25 1.32 1.11
CA TYR A 33 7.06 2.65 0.55
C TYR A 33 6.75 3.71 1.64
N MET A 34 5.84 3.40 2.57
CA MET A 34 5.53 4.31 3.68
C MET A 34 6.72 4.53 4.63
N ASN A 35 7.57 3.53 4.82
CA ASN A 35 8.76 3.64 5.67
C ASN A 35 9.86 4.46 5.01
N GLU A 36 10.03 4.35 3.69
CA GLU A 36 10.95 5.20 2.92
C GLU A 36 10.51 6.67 2.98
N TRP A 37 9.22 6.94 2.76
CA TRP A 37 8.67 8.29 2.83
C TRP A 37 8.74 8.94 4.22
N ARG A 38 8.75 8.15 5.29
CA ARG A 38 8.88 8.66 6.67
C ARG A 38 10.32 8.94 7.10
N LYS A 39 11.30 8.41 6.36
CA LYS A 39 12.72 8.65 6.62
C LYS A 39 13.26 9.91 5.92
N GLY A 40 12.46 10.51 5.04
CA GLY A 40 12.74 11.80 4.40
C GLY A 40 12.22 12.99 5.19
#